data_AF-A0A6P0JZ44-F1
#
_entry.id   AF-A0A6P0JZ44-F1
#
_cell.length_a   1.000
_cell.length_b   1.000
_cell.length_c   1.000
_cell.angle_alpha   90.00
_cell.angle_beta   90.00
_cell.angle_gamma   90.00
#
_symmetry.space_group_name_H-M   'P 1'
#
loop_
_entity.id
_entity.type
_entity.pdbx_description
1 polymer ?
#
loop_
_entity_poly.entity_id
_entity_poly.type
_entity_poly.pdbx_seq_one_letter_code
_entity_poly.pdbx_strand_id
1 'polypeptide(L)'
;KTLETALKRPLEGFGDLSETQLQALTNLPQEDLKRAKTREFTEPFVSLKSIPPDIVTAQVRELGADVVVGDRFSHLIGRTAGKGKAVQELVQRYQRNHPDQSLYTVGLGNSPNDLPMLEAVDHPIILPRKQGAHPQLRQRGWQVAPSPAPQGWADVVQGVIQSIDGSS
;
A
#
# COMPACT_ATOMS: atom_id res chain seq x y z
N LYS A 1 -0.76 26.91 -6.39
CA LYS A 1 -1.88 26.16 -7.01
C LYS A 1 -2.23 25.02 -6.04
N THR A 2 -3.46 24.90 -5.56
CA THR A 2 -3.87 23.74 -4.75
C THR A 2 -4.33 22.60 -5.66
N LEU A 3 -4.36 21.38 -5.16
CA LEU A 3 -4.85 20.23 -5.93
C LEU A 3 -6.33 20.40 -6.32
N GLU A 4 -7.14 20.99 -5.44
CA GLU A 4 -8.55 21.31 -5.73
C GLU A 4 -8.71 22.28 -6.90
N THR A 5 -7.88 23.34 -6.92
CA THR A 5 -7.87 24.31 -8.03
C THR A 5 -7.44 23.63 -9.33
N ALA A 6 -6.47 22.74 -9.24
CA ALA A 6 -5.93 21.98 -10.37
C ALA A 6 -6.97 21.03 -10.99
N LEU A 7 -7.73 20.35 -10.13
CA LEU A 7 -8.76 19.38 -10.53
C LEU A 7 -10.14 20.00 -10.75
N LYS A 8 -10.31 21.30 -10.44
CA LYS A 8 -11.58 22.03 -10.47
C LYS A 8 -12.68 21.33 -9.68
N ARG A 9 -12.32 20.71 -8.54
CA ARG A 9 -13.23 19.99 -7.65
C ARG A 9 -12.77 20.13 -6.20
N PRO A 10 -13.70 20.17 -5.24
CA PRO A 10 -13.35 20.09 -3.83
C PRO A 10 -12.73 18.73 -3.50
N LEU A 11 -11.79 18.73 -2.56
CA LEU A 11 -11.19 17.54 -1.99
C LEU A 11 -11.46 17.53 -0.50
N GLU A 12 -12.01 16.42 -0.01
CA GLU A 12 -12.25 16.23 1.41
C GLU A 12 -11.18 15.29 1.95
N GLY A 13 -10.21 15.87 2.68
CA GLY A 13 -9.19 15.15 3.43
C GLY A 13 -9.72 14.64 4.77
N PHE A 14 -8.93 13.80 5.43
CA PHE A 14 -9.24 13.37 6.80
C PHE A 14 -9.17 14.54 7.79
N GLY A 15 -8.32 15.53 7.52
CA GLY A 15 -8.26 16.78 8.27
C GLY A 15 -9.57 17.58 8.21
N ASP A 16 -10.25 17.58 7.07
CA ASP A 16 -11.45 18.38 6.80
C ASP A 16 -12.73 17.73 7.35
N LEU A 17 -12.74 16.39 7.44
CA LEU A 17 -13.91 15.62 7.83
C LEU A 17 -14.07 15.51 9.36
N SER A 18 -15.31 15.68 9.83
CA SER A 18 -15.67 15.38 11.21
C SER A 18 -15.55 13.89 11.54
N GLU A 19 -15.41 13.53 12.82
CA GLU A 19 -15.38 12.13 13.24
C GLU A 19 -16.62 11.36 12.76
N THR A 20 -17.81 11.97 12.83
CA THR A 20 -19.06 11.37 12.35
C THR A 20 -19.06 11.09 10.85
N GLN A 21 -18.54 12.01 10.03
CA GLN A 21 -18.42 11.80 8.59
C GLN A 21 -17.40 10.71 8.27
N LEU A 22 -16.25 10.72 8.94
CA LEU A 22 -15.24 9.67 8.76
C LEU A 22 -15.75 8.30 9.21
N GLN A 23 -16.54 8.24 10.29
CA GLN A 23 -17.18 7.00 10.73
C GLN A 23 -18.08 6.44 9.64
N ALA A 24 -18.94 7.28 9.04
CA ALA A 24 -19.83 6.86 7.96
C ALA A 24 -19.08 6.37 6.71
N LEU A 25 -17.91 6.93 6.41
CA LEU A 25 -17.10 6.56 5.24
C LEU A 25 -16.22 5.31 5.47
N THR A 26 -15.73 5.13 6.70
CA THR A 26 -14.73 4.09 7.02
C THR A 26 -15.33 2.88 7.73
N ASN A 27 -16.47 3.04 8.41
CA ASN A 27 -17.06 2.11 9.39
C ASN A 27 -16.13 1.79 10.58
N LEU A 28 -15.18 2.67 10.88
CA LEU A 28 -14.28 2.50 12.01
C LEU A 28 -14.97 2.90 13.34
N PRO A 29 -14.71 2.17 14.44
CA PRO A 29 -15.04 2.64 15.79
C PRO A 29 -14.40 3.99 16.10
N GLN A 30 -14.97 4.75 17.03
CA GLN A 30 -14.51 6.11 17.32
C GLN A 30 -13.04 6.18 17.75
N GLU A 31 -12.56 5.21 18.53
CA GLU A 31 -11.15 5.15 18.94
C GLU A 31 -10.20 4.94 17.75
N ASP A 32 -10.60 4.13 16.77
CA ASP A 32 -9.84 3.93 15.53
C ASP A 32 -9.84 5.17 14.63
N LEU A 33 -10.91 5.96 14.65
CA LEU A 33 -10.97 7.22 13.90
C LEU A 33 -9.97 8.25 14.41
N LYS A 34 -9.85 8.39 15.73
CA LYS A 34 -8.84 9.27 16.34
C LYS A 34 -7.44 8.86 15.91
N ARG A 35 -7.12 7.56 15.97
CA ARG A 35 -5.85 7.01 15.46
C ARG A 35 -5.67 7.27 13.96
N ALA A 36 -6.72 7.11 13.16
CA ALA A 36 -6.67 7.33 11.72
C ALA A 36 -6.41 8.79 11.33
N LYS A 37 -6.85 9.76 12.17
CA LYS A 37 -6.57 11.20 11.99
C LYS A 37 -5.17 11.61 12.44
N THR A 38 -4.54 10.88 13.37
CA THR A 38 -3.15 11.14 13.80
C THR A 38 -2.15 10.64 12.75
N ARG A 39 -1.95 11.40 11.67
CA ARG A 39 -1.04 11.06 10.57
C ARG A 39 0.10 12.06 10.47
N GLU A 40 1.32 11.56 10.29
CA GLU A 40 2.52 12.40 10.21
C GLU A 40 3.06 12.55 8.77
N PHE A 41 2.70 11.64 7.86
CA PHE A 41 3.39 11.51 6.56
C PHE A 41 2.48 11.49 5.32
N THR A 42 1.17 11.31 5.49
CA THR A 42 0.24 11.15 4.36
C THR A 42 -1.11 11.74 4.70
N GLU A 43 -1.76 12.38 3.72
CA GLU A 43 -3.13 12.88 3.84
C GLU A 43 -4.06 12.05 2.95
N PRO A 44 -4.94 11.22 3.51
CA PRO A 44 -5.98 10.54 2.75
C PRO A 44 -7.08 11.53 2.37
N PHE A 45 -7.57 11.45 1.15
CA PHE A 45 -8.74 12.19 0.67
C PHE A 45 -9.71 11.25 -0.02
N VAL A 46 -11.00 11.64 -0.07
CA VAL A 46 -12.04 10.85 -0.75
C VAL A 46 -11.68 10.70 -2.24
N SER A 47 -11.63 9.45 -2.73
CA SER A 47 -11.24 9.19 -4.12
C SER A 47 -12.21 9.81 -5.13
N LEU A 48 -11.68 10.59 -6.06
CA LEU A 48 -12.46 11.25 -7.11
C LEU A 48 -12.80 10.27 -8.25
N LYS A 49 -13.85 9.48 -8.07
CA LYS A 49 -14.29 8.45 -9.05
C LYS A 49 -14.65 9.00 -10.44
N SER A 50 -14.93 10.29 -10.55
CA SER A 50 -15.25 10.97 -11.81
C SER A 50 -14.03 11.49 -12.56
N ILE A 51 -12.83 11.41 -11.97
CA ILE A 51 -11.58 11.81 -12.62
C ILE A 51 -10.72 10.57 -12.81
N PRO A 52 -10.22 10.32 -14.04
CA PRO A 52 -9.24 9.27 -14.31
C PRO A 52 -8.03 9.34 -13.36
N PRO A 53 -7.58 8.20 -12.79
CA PRO A 53 -6.45 8.17 -11.84
C PRO A 53 -5.16 8.81 -12.36
N ASP A 54 -4.86 8.65 -13.65
CA ASP A 54 -3.70 9.22 -14.32
C ASP A 54 -3.70 10.76 -14.33
N ILE A 55 -4.88 11.38 -14.49
CA ILE A 55 -5.03 12.84 -14.40
C ILE A 55 -4.77 13.31 -12.96
N VAL A 56 -5.33 12.61 -11.97
CA VAL A 56 -5.09 12.91 -10.54
C VAL A 56 -3.59 12.82 -10.24
N THR A 57 -2.94 11.73 -10.66
CA THR A 57 -1.50 11.54 -10.49
C THR A 57 -0.67 12.62 -11.17
N ALA A 58 -1.01 13.02 -12.40
CA ALA A 58 -0.29 14.08 -13.10
C ALA A 58 -0.39 15.43 -12.35
N GLN A 59 -1.59 15.82 -11.91
CA GLN A 59 -1.77 17.09 -11.18
C GLN A 59 -1.10 17.07 -9.81
N VAL A 60 -1.11 15.95 -9.10
CA VAL A 60 -0.38 15.81 -7.82
C VAL A 60 1.13 15.96 -8.02
N ARG A 61 1.67 15.38 -9.10
CA ARG A 61 3.10 15.45 -9.43
C ARG A 61 3.55 16.85 -9.82
N GLU A 62 2.72 17.61 -10.54
CA GLU A 62 2.97 19.04 -10.80
C GLU A 62 3.14 19.85 -9.50
N LEU A 63 2.48 19.42 -8.43
CA LEU A 63 2.56 20.07 -7.11
C LEU A 63 3.72 19.54 -6.25
N GLY A 64 4.58 18.66 -6.78
CA GLY A 64 5.76 18.17 -6.09
C GLY A 64 5.51 17.02 -5.12
N ALA A 65 4.32 16.39 -5.15
CA ALA A 65 3.97 15.22 -4.34
C ALA A 65 3.74 13.99 -5.24
N ASP A 66 3.36 12.86 -4.64
CA ASP A 66 2.80 11.72 -5.37
C ASP A 66 1.47 11.26 -4.74
N VAL A 67 0.75 10.38 -5.42
CA VAL A 67 -0.55 9.89 -4.95
C VAL A 67 -0.70 8.40 -5.15
N VAL A 68 -1.23 7.74 -4.13
CA VAL A 68 -1.69 6.36 -4.20
C VAL A 68 -3.20 6.39 -4.38
N VAL A 69 -3.68 6.10 -5.59
CA VAL A 69 -5.12 6.12 -5.89
C VAL A 69 -5.76 4.81 -5.42
N GLY A 70 -6.66 4.92 -4.44
CA GLY A 70 -7.46 3.79 -3.96
C GLY A 70 -8.93 3.92 -4.37
N ASP A 71 -9.73 2.90 -4.08
CA ASP A 71 -11.16 2.89 -4.46
C ASP A 71 -12.01 3.86 -3.61
N ARG A 72 -11.88 3.80 -2.27
CA ARG A 72 -12.58 4.70 -1.35
C ARG A 72 -11.79 5.97 -1.05
N PHE A 73 -10.51 5.80 -0.73
CA PHE A 73 -9.60 6.87 -0.39
C PHE A 73 -8.36 6.80 -1.26
N SER A 74 -7.88 7.98 -1.64
CA SER A 74 -6.57 8.17 -2.25
C SER A 74 -5.66 8.82 -1.24
N HIS A 75 -4.36 8.55 -1.30
CA HIS A 75 -3.40 9.06 -0.33
C HIS A 75 -2.40 9.97 -1.00
N LEU A 76 -2.40 11.24 -0.60
CA LEU A 76 -1.31 12.15 -0.91
C LEU A 76 -0.08 11.71 -0.11
N ILE A 77 1.04 11.49 -0.80
CA ILE A 77 2.28 11.05 -0.21
C ILE A 77 3.43 11.96 -0.67
N GLY A 78 4.48 12.05 0.14
CA GLY A 78 5.72 12.71 -0.31
C GLY A 78 6.29 12.03 -1.55
N ARG A 79 6.93 12.82 -2.44
CA ARG A 79 7.46 12.33 -3.73
C ARG A 79 8.46 11.18 -3.61
N THR A 80 9.14 11.09 -2.46
CA THR A 80 10.10 10.04 -2.15
C THR A 80 9.57 9.01 -1.16
N ALA A 81 8.29 9.09 -0.76
CA ALA A 81 7.67 8.14 0.15
C ALA A 81 7.08 6.96 -0.63
N GLY A 82 6.99 5.79 0.00
CA GLY A 82 6.38 4.62 -0.60
C GLY A 82 6.87 3.31 0.01
N LYS A 83 6.06 2.26 -0.10
CA LYS A 83 6.36 0.96 0.50
C LYS A 83 7.65 0.33 -0.03
N GLY A 84 7.90 0.44 -1.34
CA GLY A 84 9.14 -0.09 -1.96
C GLY A 84 10.40 0.53 -1.38
N LYS A 85 10.48 1.87 -1.36
CA LYS A 85 11.62 2.58 -0.76
C LYS A 85 11.76 2.27 0.73
N ALA A 86 10.65 2.22 1.47
CA ALA A 86 10.68 1.89 2.88
C ALA A 86 11.26 0.49 3.15
N VAL A 87 10.87 -0.51 2.35
CA VAL A 87 11.44 -1.87 2.43
C VAL A 87 12.93 -1.85 2.09
N GLN A 88 13.33 -1.20 0.99
CA GLN A 88 14.75 -1.11 0.59
C GLN A 88 15.61 -0.48 1.69
N GLU A 89 15.17 0.64 2.27
CA GLU A 89 15.87 1.32 3.36
C GLU A 89 15.98 0.43 4.61
N LEU A 90 14.90 -0.30 4.96
CA LEU A 90 14.87 -1.20 6.10
C LEU A 90 15.84 -2.37 5.90
N VAL A 91 15.80 -3.01 4.72
CA VAL A 91 16.68 -4.12 4.33
C VAL A 91 18.14 -3.70 4.38
N GLN A 92 18.48 -2.54 3.78
CA GLN A 92 19.84 -2.00 3.81
C GLN A 92 20.33 -1.67 5.22
N ARG A 93 19.45 -1.17 6.10
CA ARG A 93 19.79 -0.91 7.51
C ARG A 93 20.01 -2.20 8.27
N TYR A 94 19.15 -3.20 8.07
CA TYR A 94 19.28 -4.50 8.70
C TYR A 94 20.60 -5.17 8.30
N GLN A 95 20.89 -5.26 6.99
CA GLN A 95 22.11 -5.89 6.49
C GLN A 95 23.38 -5.18 6.97
N ARG A 96 23.37 -3.85 7.08
CA ARG A 96 24.51 -3.10 7.64
C ARG A 96 24.79 -3.42 9.11
N ASN A 97 23.74 -3.70 9.89
CA ASN A 97 23.86 -4.06 11.31
C ASN A 97 24.19 -5.54 11.51
N HIS A 98 23.97 -6.38 10.49
CA HIS A 98 24.19 -7.82 10.52
C HIS A 98 24.95 -8.30 9.26
N PRO A 99 26.19 -7.82 9.02
CA PRO A 99 26.89 -8.05 7.76
C PRO A 99 27.15 -9.53 7.46
N ASP A 100 27.28 -10.37 8.50
CA ASP A 100 27.57 -11.79 8.38
C ASP A 100 26.31 -12.67 8.29
N GLN A 101 25.12 -12.08 8.38
CA GLN A 101 23.86 -12.81 8.24
C GLN A 101 23.31 -12.63 6.83
N SER A 102 22.89 -13.73 6.21
CA SER A 102 22.08 -13.67 5.00
C SER A 102 20.66 -13.26 5.36
N LEU A 103 20.10 -12.32 4.59
CA LEU A 103 18.72 -11.88 4.73
C LEU A 103 17.93 -12.35 3.51
N TYR A 104 16.83 -13.06 3.76
CA TYR A 104 15.86 -13.45 2.74
C TYR A 104 14.53 -12.77 3.03
N THR A 105 14.02 -12.00 2.07
CA THR A 105 12.86 -11.15 2.24
C THR A 105 11.64 -11.69 1.50
N VAL A 106 10.50 -11.71 2.20
CA VAL A 106 9.24 -12.22 1.67
C VAL A 106 8.21 -11.10 1.73
N GLY A 107 7.56 -10.80 0.61
CA GLY A 107 6.55 -9.76 0.52
C GLY A 107 5.20 -10.34 0.11
N LEU A 108 4.13 -9.93 0.79
CA LEU A 108 2.77 -10.37 0.48
C LEU A 108 1.88 -9.16 0.20
N GLY A 109 1.18 -9.16 -0.94
CA GLY A 109 0.34 -8.03 -1.35
C GLY A 109 -0.84 -8.44 -2.21
N ASN A 110 -1.90 -7.62 -2.22
CA ASN A 110 -3.16 -7.94 -2.89
C ASN A 110 -3.68 -6.85 -3.84
N SER A 111 -2.91 -5.77 -3.99
CA SER A 111 -3.31 -4.58 -4.73
C SER A 111 -2.14 -3.99 -5.53
N PRO A 112 -2.42 -3.18 -6.57
CA PRO A 112 -1.39 -2.44 -7.28
C PRO A 112 -0.49 -1.58 -6.40
N ASN A 113 -1.02 -1.07 -5.28
CA ASN A 113 -0.27 -0.23 -4.34
C ASN A 113 0.83 -1.00 -3.60
N ASP A 114 0.79 -2.33 -3.66
CA ASP A 114 1.82 -3.21 -3.09
C ASP A 114 2.91 -3.53 -4.11
N LEU A 115 2.74 -3.21 -5.41
CA LEU A 115 3.74 -3.50 -6.47
C LEU A 115 5.15 -3.03 -6.09
N PRO A 116 5.38 -1.77 -5.66
CA PRO A 116 6.74 -1.32 -5.36
C PRO A 116 7.38 -2.09 -4.20
N MET A 117 6.57 -2.58 -3.26
CA MET A 117 7.05 -3.41 -2.14
C MET A 117 7.40 -4.82 -2.62
N LEU A 118 6.53 -5.41 -3.44
CA LEU A 118 6.71 -6.75 -3.98
C LEU A 118 7.89 -6.83 -4.96
N GLU A 119 8.17 -5.77 -5.73
CA GLU A 119 9.35 -5.68 -6.58
C GLU A 119 10.66 -5.50 -5.78
N ALA A 120 10.58 -5.17 -4.49
CA ALA A 120 11.72 -4.87 -3.63
C ALA A 120 12.12 -6.03 -2.68
N VAL A 121 11.47 -7.20 -2.80
CA VAL A 121 11.73 -8.39 -1.98
C VAL A 121 12.22 -9.56 -2.83
N ASP A 122 12.86 -10.53 -2.20
CA ASP A 122 13.37 -11.74 -2.86
C ASP A 122 12.23 -12.67 -3.28
N HIS A 123 11.21 -12.81 -2.43
CA HIS A 123 10.08 -13.71 -2.63
C HIS A 123 8.73 -12.98 -2.59
N PRO A 124 8.27 -12.41 -3.72
CA PRO A 124 6.96 -11.79 -3.81
C PRO A 124 5.84 -12.83 -3.93
N ILE A 125 4.80 -12.67 -3.13
CA ILE A 125 3.58 -13.49 -3.15
C ILE A 125 2.34 -12.61 -3.31
N ILE A 126 1.48 -13.01 -4.23
CA ILE A 126 0.19 -12.37 -4.47
C ILE A 126 -0.86 -13.01 -3.56
N LEU A 127 -1.48 -12.22 -2.70
CA LEU A 127 -2.67 -12.61 -1.94
C LEU A 127 -3.91 -12.32 -2.78
N PRO A 128 -4.68 -13.35 -3.20
CA PRO A 128 -5.89 -13.11 -3.98
C PRO A 128 -6.98 -12.46 -3.13
N ARG A 129 -7.89 -11.74 -3.80
CA ARG A 129 -9.15 -11.29 -3.22
C ARG A 129 -10.22 -12.35 -3.44
N LYS A 130 -11.43 -12.15 -2.92
CA LYS A 130 -12.59 -13.03 -3.20
C LYS A 130 -12.84 -13.20 -4.71
N GLN A 131 -12.55 -12.17 -5.51
CA GLN A 131 -12.68 -12.17 -6.97
C GLN A 131 -11.43 -12.68 -7.70
N GLY A 132 -10.40 -13.14 -6.98
CA GLY A 132 -9.12 -13.59 -7.52
C GLY A 132 -7.98 -12.57 -7.37
N ALA A 133 -6.82 -12.92 -7.92
CA ALA A 133 -5.64 -12.06 -7.95
C ALA A 133 -5.86 -10.84 -8.85
N HIS A 134 -5.37 -9.68 -8.42
CA HIS A 134 -5.47 -8.46 -9.22
C HIS A 134 -4.73 -8.62 -10.57
N PRO A 135 -5.32 -8.25 -11.72
CA PRO A 135 -4.72 -8.48 -13.04
C PRO A 135 -3.29 -7.93 -13.17
N GLN A 136 -3.05 -6.70 -12.70
CA GLN A 136 -1.71 -6.08 -12.74
C GLN A 136 -0.66 -6.84 -11.91
N LEU A 137 -1.06 -7.49 -10.80
CA LEU A 137 -0.14 -8.32 -10.02
C LEU A 137 0.08 -9.65 -10.74
N ARG A 138 -1.00 -10.27 -11.24
CA ARG A 138 -0.94 -11.57 -11.93
C ARG A 138 -0.03 -11.55 -13.16
N GLN A 139 0.02 -10.43 -13.87
CA GLN A 139 0.92 -10.24 -15.03
C GLN A 139 2.41 -10.35 -14.69
N ARG A 140 2.79 -10.26 -13.40
CA ARG A 140 4.19 -10.39 -12.95
C ARG A 140 4.68 -11.84 -12.87
N GLY A 141 3.78 -12.81 -12.95
CA GLY A 141 4.13 -14.24 -12.89
C GLY A 141 4.56 -14.72 -11.51
N TRP A 142 4.34 -13.93 -10.45
CA TRP A 142 4.63 -14.32 -9.07
C TRP A 142 3.68 -15.40 -8.55
N GLN A 143 4.10 -16.11 -7.50
CA GLN A 143 3.27 -17.08 -6.80
C GLN A 143 1.97 -16.42 -6.31
N VAL A 144 0.83 -17.08 -6.53
CA VAL A 144 -0.46 -16.68 -5.96
C VAL A 144 -0.79 -17.61 -4.80
N ALA A 145 -1.14 -17.06 -3.65
CA ALA A 145 -1.59 -17.84 -2.49
C ALA A 145 -2.88 -18.62 -2.82
N PRO A 146 -3.10 -19.80 -2.21
CA PRO A 146 -4.21 -20.68 -2.57
C PRO A 146 -5.58 -20.11 -2.19
N SER A 147 -5.62 -19.20 -1.21
CA SER A 147 -6.84 -18.56 -0.74
C SER A 147 -6.59 -17.09 -0.33
N PRO A 148 -7.64 -16.27 -0.17
CA PRO A 148 -7.49 -14.93 0.39
C PRO A 148 -6.97 -14.94 1.83
N ALA A 149 -6.41 -13.82 2.26
CA ALA A 149 -6.08 -13.62 3.67
C ALA A 149 -7.37 -13.69 4.55
N PRO A 150 -7.28 -14.20 5.79
CA PRO A 150 -6.06 -14.56 6.52
C PRO A 150 -5.50 -15.96 6.20
N GLN A 151 -6.31 -16.92 5.76
CA GLN A 151 -5.87 -18.32 5.60
C GLN A 151 -4.71 -18.46 4.62
N GLY A 152 -4.84 -17.91 3.41
CA GLY A 152 -3.79 -18.06 2.40
C GLY A 152 -2.50 -17.34 2.74
N TRP A 153 -2.54 -16.34 3.64
CA TRP A 153 -1.33 -15.75 4.21
C TRP A 153 -0.60 -16.77 5.09
N ALA A 154 -1.33 -17.45 5.98
CA ALA A 154 -0.75 -18.43 6.90
C ALA A 154 -0.15 -19.61 6.12
N ASP A 155 -0.88 -20.13 5.12
CA ASP A 155 -0.46 -21.28 4.32
C ASP A 155 0.88 -21.01 3.61
N VAL A 156 1.01 -19.85 2.94
CA VAL A 156 2.22 -19.54 2.18
C VAL A 156 3.39 -19.17 3.08
N VAL A 157 3.16 -18.49 4.21
CA VAL A 157 4.23 -18.18 5.17
C VAL A 157 4.78 -19.45 5.79
N GLN A 158 3.91 -20.38 6.19
CA GLN A 158 4.33 -21.67 6.70
C GLN A 158 5.15 -22.45 5.66
N GLY A 159 4.72 -22.46 4.40
CA GLY A 159 5.45 -23.10 3.31
C GLY A 159 6.84 -22.48 3.06
N VAL A 160 6.94 -21.15 3.11
CA VAL A 160 8.23 -20.47 2.96
C VAL A 160 9.17 -20.83 4.11
N ILE A 161 8.71 -20.81 5.36
CA ILE A 161 9.52 -21.19 6.53
C ILE A 161 10.05 -22.62 6.37
N GLN A 162 9.18 -23.57 6.03
CA GLN A 162 9.56 -24.96 5.80
C GLN A 162 10.59 -25.13 4.67
N SER A 163 10.48 -24.34 3.61
CA SER A 163 11.44 -24.40 2.49
C SER A 163 12.83 -23.89 2.87
N ILE A 164 12.91 -22.94 3.79
CA ILE A 164 14.18 -22.39 4.30
C ILE A 164 14.82 -23.41 5.25
N ASP A 165 14.04 -23.97 6.18
CA ASP A 165 14.53 -24.94 7.16
C ASP A 165 14.97 -26.27 6.51
N GLY A 166 14.25 -26.72 5.48
CA GLY A 166 14.53 -27.98 4.77
C GLY A 166 15.66 -27.91 3.72
N SER A 167 16.22 -26.72 3.47
CA SER A 167 17.36 -26.51 2.57
C SER A 167 18.71 -26.47 3.30
N SER A 168 18.73 -26.80 4.60
CA SER A 168 19.92 -26.92 5.45
C SER A 168 20.42 -28.36 5.56
#